data_AF-A0A5J6LAL3-F1
#
_entry.id   AF-A0A5J6LAL3-F1
#
_cell.length_a   1.000
_cell.length_b   1.000
_cell.length_c   1.000
_cell.angle_alpha   90.00
_cell.angle_beta   90.00
_cell.angle_gamma   90.00
#
_symmetry.space_group_name_H-M   'P 1'
#
loop_
_entity.id
_entity.type
_entity.pdbx_description
1 polymer ?
#
loop_
_entity_poly.entity_id
_entity_poly.type
_entity_poly.pdbx_seq_one_letter_code
_entity_poly.pdbx_strand_id
1 'polypeptide(L)'
;MTITYLLISVFAVLCVGLGVYIVYLLRQNKQRQRKNTNISEAYAASALKQRSYLIDSIRIISRGILEEQCPLAEGCIRIKVLLDNLSPQMHQQDSLAVIELVYGKTEHIPMLDDWKSLSSEQKRKYQQELEAVEQQHAEAIRAAAKLLRDYPFEQMAH
;
A
#
# COMPACT_ATOMS: atom_id res chain seq x y z
N MET A 1 47.94 39.11 43.01
CA MET A 1 46.90 38.36 43.73
C MET A 1 45.48 38.67 43.24
N THR A 2 45.08 39.92 43.05
CA THR A 2 43.72 40.26 42.56
C THR A 2 43.44 39.82 41.12
N ILE A 3 44.39 40.01 40.20
CA ILE A 3 44.25 39.65 38.77
C ILE A 3 44.06 38.14 38.58
N THR A 4 44.78 37.32 39.35
CA THR A 4 44.65 35.85 39.31
C THR A 4 43.26 35.40 39.75
N TYR A 5 42.68 36.02 40.79
CA TYR A 5 41.30 35.70 41.21
C TYR A 5 40.24 36.14 40.19
N LEU A 6 40.46 37.25 39.48
CA LEU A 6 39.58 37.69 38.38
C LEU A 6 39.62 36.74 37.18
N LEU A 7 40.80 36.25 36.80
CA LEU A 7 40.92 35.27 35.71
C LEU A 7 40.24 33.95 36.07
N ILE A 8 40.39 33.48 37.32
CA ILE A 8 39.73 32.27 37.81
C ILE A 8 38.21 32.43 37.82
N SER A 9 37.68 33.59 38.25
CA SER A 9 36.24 33.81 38.27
C SER A 9 35.63 33.87 36.87
N VAL A 10 36.30 34.53 35.91
CA VAL A 10 35.88 34.56 34.50
C VAL A 10 35.90 33.16 33.89
N PHE A 11 36.95 32.38 34.14
CA PHE A 11 37.04 31.00 33.68
C PHE A 11 35.95 30.11 34.29
N ALA A 12 35.66 30.26 35.59
CA ALA A 12 34.59 29.53 36.25
C ALA A 12 33.21 29.84 35.63
N VAL A 13 32.92 31.12 35.34
CA VAL A 13 31.67 31.52 34.66
C VAL A 13 31.59 30.92 33.26
N LEU A 14 32.69 30.92 32.50
CA LEU A 14 32.77 30.27 31.19
C LEU A 14 32.50 28.77 31.27
N CYS A 15 33.12 28.07 32.23
CA CYS A 15 32.90 26.64 32.44
C CYS A 15 31.43 26.32 32.78
N VAL A 16 30.80 27.13 33.64
CA VAL A 16 29.38 26.97 33.97
C VAL A 16 28.50 27.22 32.74
N GLY A 17 28.77 28.27 31.96
CA GLY A 17 28.04 28.58 30.74
C GLY A 17 28.12 27.46 29.70
N LEU A 18 29.32 26.90 29.49
CA LEU A 18 29.52 25.74 28.62
C LEU A 18 28.79 24.49 29.14
N GLY A 19 28.82 24.23 30.45
CA GLY A 19 28.09 23.13 31.07
C GLY A 19 26.58 23.22 30.83
N VAL A 20 25.99 24.41 31.02
CA VAL A 20 24.57 24.67 30.74
C VAL A 20 24.26 24.46 29.25
N TYR A 21 25.13 24.95 28.36
CA TYR A 21 24.94 24.79 26.91
C TYR A 21 24.99 23.33 26.46
N ILE A 22 25.93 22.55 26.98
CA ILE A 22 26.02 21.10 26.70
C ILE A 22 24.75 20.38 27.18
N VAL A 23 24.26 20.67 28.39
CA VAL A 23 23.02 20.08 28.91
C VAL A 23 21.81 20.47 28.03
N TYR A 24 21.74 21.72 27.57
CA TYR A 24 20.70 22.17 26.65
C TYR A 24 20.74 21.40 25.32
N LEU A 25 21.92 21.25 24.72
CA LEU A 25 22.11 20.54 23.45
C LEU A 25 21.77 19.06 23.57
N LEU A 26 22.18 18.40 24.67
CA LEU A 26 21.84 17.00 24.95
C LEU A 26 20.33 16.79 25.09
N ARG A 27 19.63 17.71 25.77
CA ARG A 27 18.16 17.66 25.87
C ARG A 27 17.49 17.82 24.51
N GLN A 28 17.98 18.74 23.67
CA GLN A 28 17.44 18.96 22.33
C GLN A 28 17.66 17.73 21.43
N ASN A 29 18.85 17.14 21.45
CA ASN A 29 19.16 15.92 20.69
C ASN A 29 18.30 14.73 21.12
N LYS A 30 18.10 14.55 22.44
CA LYS A 30 17.22 13.49 22.95
C LYS A 30 15.76 13.67 22.50
N GLN A 31 15.26 14.91 22.45
CA GLN A 31 13.93 15.20 21.92
C GLN A 31 13.82 14.93 20.42
N ARG A 32 14.84 15.30 19.63
CA ARG A 32 14.89 15.03 18.19
C ARG A 32 14.92 13.52 17.90
N GLN A 33 15.76 12.77 18.63
CA GLN A 33 15.83 11.32 18.50
C GLN A 33 14.48 10.66 18.82
N ARG A 34 13.83 11.05 19.93
CA ARG A 34 12.50 10.54 20.28
C ARG A 34 11.45 10.83 19.21
N LYS A 35 11.48 12.02 18.61
CA LYS A 35 10.56 12.35 17.50
C LYS A 35 10.83 11.46 16.28
N ASN A 36 12.09 11.29 15.90
CA ASN A 36 12.45 10.45 14.76
C ASN A 36 12.11 8.98 14.97
N THR A 37 12.33 8.43 16.18
CA THR A 37 11.95 7.04 16.50
C THR A 37 10.44 6.85 16.45
N ASN A 38 9.67 7.75 17.08
CA ASN A 38 8.20 7.67 17.08
C ASN A 38 7.63 7.77 15.65
N ILE A 39 8.22 8.64 14.83
CA ILE A 39 7.84 8.79 13.42
C ILE A 39 8.16 7.49 12.65
N SER A 40 9.36 6.94 12.82
CA SER A 40 9.76 5.68 12.18
C SER A 40 8.87 4.51 12.59
N GLU A 41 8.54 4.39 13.88
CA GLU A 41 7.65 3.35 14.41
C GLU A 41 6.22 3.52 13.86
N ALA A 42 5.71 4.75 13.81
CA ALA A 42 4.40 5.04 13.24
C ALA A 42 4.34 4.72 11.74
N TYR A 43 5.39 5.04 10.98
CA TYR A 43 5.51 4.66 9.57
C TYR A 43 5.54 3.14 9.39
N ALA A 44 6.36 2.43 10.17
CA ALA A 44 6.44 0.96 10.11
C ALA A 44 5.08 0.32 10.45
N ALA A 45 4.41 0.79 11.50
CA ALA A 45 3.08 0.32 11.86
C ALA A 45 2.03 0.60 10.77
N SER A 46 2.12 1.76 10.11
CA SER A 46 1.21 2.13 9.03
C SER A 46 1.45 1.28 7.77
N ALA A 47 2.72 1.01 7.44
CA ALA A 47 3.07 0.12 6.32
C ALA A 47 2.56 -1.30 6.55
N LEU A 48 2.69 -1.83 7.76
CA LEU A 48 2.14 -3.15 8.13
C LEU A 48 0.61 -3.19 8.00
N LYS A 49 -0.09 -2.16 8.48
CA LYS A 49 -1.55 -2.04 8.35
C LYS A 49 -1.99 -1.94 6.90
N GLN A 50 -1.28 -1.16 6.09
CA GLN A 50 -1.57 -1.04 4.66
C GLN A 50 -1.39 -2.39 3.97
N ARG A 51 -0.29 -3.10 4.26
CA ARG A 51 -0.03 -4.43 3.71
C ARG A 51 -1.12 -5.44 4.11
N SER A 52 -1.52 -5.47 5.39
CA SER A 52 -2.60 -6.37 5.84
C SER A 52 -3.92 -6.03 5.15
N TYR A 53 -4.25 -4.75 5.01
CA TYR A 53 -5.44 -4.30 4.30
C TYR A 53 -5.48 -4.78 2.84
N LEU A 54 -4.36 -4.67 2.12
CA LEU A 54 -4.26 -5.15 0.73
C LEU A 54 -4.48 -6.66 0.65
N ILE A 55 -3.81 -7.44 1.52
CA ILE A 55 -3.93 -8.90 1.57
C ILE A 55 -5.38 -9.31 1.88
N ASP A 56 -5.97 -8.73 2.91
CA ASP A 56 -7.35 -9.04 3.32
C ASP A 56 -8.34 -8.69 2.21
N SER A 57 -8.16 -7.55 1.55
CA SER A 57 -8.99 -7.12 0.42
C SER A 57 -8.90 -8.10 -0.76
N ILE A 58 -7.70 -8.55 -1.12
CA ILE A 58 -7.49 -9.55 -2.18
C ILE A 58 -8.22 -10.86 -1.82
N ARG A 59 -8.10 -11.32 -0.57
CA ARG A 59 -8.79 -12.54 -0.10
C ARG A 59 -10.31 -12.41 -0.15
N ILE A 60 -10.84 -11.27 0.30
CA ILE A 60 -12.29 -11.00 0.28
C ILE A 60 -12.82 -11.00 -1.16
N ILE A 61 -12.14 -10.32 -2.09
CA ILE A 61 -12.58 -10.27 -3.49
C ILE A 61 -12.44 -11.66 -4.13
N SER A 62 -11.34 -12.36 -3.87
CA SER A 62 -11.12 -13.73 -4.37
C SER A 62 -12.23 -14.67 -3.89
N ARG A 63 -12.64 -14.55 -2.63
CA ARG A 63 -13.79 -15.30 -2.10
C ARG A 63 -15.10 -14.88 -2.78
N GLY A 64 -15.33 -13.59 -2.95
CA GLY A 64 -16.50 -13.07 -3.65
C GLY A 64 -16.63 -13.57 -5.09
N ILE A 65 -15.52 -13.71 -5.81
CA ILE A 65 -15.46 -14.34 -7.15
C ILE A 65 -15.88 -15.82 -7.07
N LEU A 66 -15.33 -16.58 -6.12
CA LEU A 66 -15.60 -18.01 -5.98
C LEU A 66 -17.02 -18.31 -5.51
N GLU A 67 -17.60 -17.41 -4.72
CA GLU A 67 -18.97 -17.49 -4.21
C GLU A 67 -19.98 -16.76 -5.11
N GLU A 68 -19.55 -16.29 -6.30
CA GLU A 68 -20.39 -15.61 -7.30
C GLU A 68 -21.11 -14.35 -6.77
N GLN A 69 -20.52 -13.67 -5.79
CA GLN A 69 -21.03 -12.42 -5.17
C GLN A 69 -20.56 -11.15 -5.89
N CYS A 70 -19.72 -11.28 -6.92
CA CYS A 70 -19.19 -10.18 -7.70
C CYS A 70 -18.94 -10.63 -9.15
N PRO A 71 -19.17 -9.76 -10.16
CA PRO A 71 -18.78 -10.04 -11.54
C PRO A 71 -17.29 -10.38 -11.66
N LEU A 72 -16.96 -11.29 -12.57
CA LEU A 72 -15.59 -11.80 -12.71
C LEU A 72 -14.64 -10.71 -13.19
N ALA A 73 -15.08 -9.87 -14.14
CA ALA A 73 -14.28 -8.76 -14.66
C ALA A 73 -14.03 -7.69 -13.60
N GLU A 74 -15.06 -7.31 -12.83
CA GLU A 74 -14.92 -6.35 -11.72
C GLU A 74 -13.95 -6.87 -10.66
N GLY A 75 -14.10 -8.15 -10.29
CA GLY A 75 -13.20 -8.83 -9.37
C GLY A 75 -11.75 -8.81 -9.85
N CYS A 76 -11.51 -9.11 -11.13
CA CYS A 76 -10.17 -9.06 -11.73
C CYS A 76 -9.57 -7.65 -11.67
N ILE A 77 -10.32 -6.62 -12.07
CA ILE A 77 -9.85 -5.23 -12.06
C ILE A 77 -9.43 -4.81 -10.64
N ARG A 78 -10.27 -5.12 -9.65
CA ARG A 78 -9.97 -4.77 -8.24
C ARG A 78 -8.76 -5.52 -7.72
N ILE A 79 -8.65 -6.82 -8.00
CA ILE A 79 -7.48 -7.62 -7.61
C ILE A 79 -6.21 -7.10 -8.28
N LYS A 80 -6.27 -6.73 -9.56
CA LYS A 80 -5.13 -6.17 -10.31
C LYS A 80 -4.53 -4.96 -9.60
N VAL A 81 -5.37 -3.97 -9.28
CA VAL A 81 -4.92 -2.75 -8.58
C VAL A 81 -4.34 -3.07 -7.20
N LEU A 82 -4.94 -4.00 -6.46
CA LEU A 82 -4.44 -4.39 -5.14
C LEU A 82 -3.09 -5.13 -5.23
N LEU A 83 -2.92 -6.01 -6.22
CA LEU A 83 -1.68 -6.72 -6.48
C LEU A 83 -0.55 -5.78 -6.92
N ASP A 84 -0.83 -4.80 -7.79
CA ASP A 84 0.15 -3.76 -8.16
C ASP A 84 0.70 -3.02 -6.93
N ASN A 85 -0.15 -2.78 -5.92
CA ASN A 85 0.26 -2.11 -4.70
C ASN A 85 0.90 -3.04 -3.66
N LEU A 86 0.66 -4.35 -3.75
CA LEU A 86 1.20 -5.35 -2.82
C LEU A 86 2.52 -5.96 -3.31
N SER A 87 2.52 -6.50 -4.52
CA SER A 87 3.67 -7.11 -5.19
C SER A 87 3.43 -7.19 -6.71
N PRO A 88 3.94 -6.22 -7.48
CA PRO A 88 3.82 -6.21 -8.94
C PRO A 88 4.37 -7.47 -9.63
N GLN A 89 5.34 -8.14 -9.00
CA GLN A 89 5.99 -9.33 -9.56
C GLN A 89 5.04 -10.53 -9.64
N MET A 90 3.98 -10.56 -8.83
CA MET A 90 3.00 -11.67 -8.86
C MET A 90 2.27 -11.77 -10.20
N HIS A 91 2.14 -10.67 -10.95
CA HIS A 91 1.56 -10.68 -12.29
C HIS A 91 2.36 -11.52 -13.29
N GLN A 92 3.64 -11.78 -13.03
CA GLN A 92 4.48 -12.64 -13.87
C GLN A 92 4.22 -14.14 -13.68
N GLN A 93 3.46 -14.51 -12.64
CA GLN A 93 3.10 -15.91 -12.45
C GLN A 93 2.02 -16.31 -13.45
N ASP A 94 2.25 -17.37 -14.23
CA ASP A 94 1.34 -17.83 -15.28
C ASP A 94 -0.11 -18.02 -14.79
N SER A 95 -0.27 -18.50 -13.55
CA SER A 95 -1.58 -18.69 -12.92
C SER A 95 -2.33 -17.40 -12.58
N LEU A 96 -1.65 -16.24 -12.59
CA LEU A 96 -2.23 -14.92 -12.33
C LEU A 96 -2.28 -14.04 -13.59
N ALA A 97 -1.66 -14.46 -14.69
CA ALA A 97 -1.63 -13.73 -15.96
C ALA A 97 -3.03 -13.39 -16.50
N VAL A 98 -4.04 -14.22 -16.19
CA VAL A 98 -5.44 -13.97 -16.58
C VAL A 98 -5.98 -12.65 -16.01
N ILE A 99 -5.54 -12.23 -14.82
CA ILE A 99 -6.00 -11.00 -14.18
C ILE A 99 -5.57 -9.79 -15.00
N GLU A 100 -4.31 -9.76 -15.43
CA GLU A 100 -3.77 -8.69 -16.29
C GLU A 100 -4.42 -8.73 -17.68
N LEU A 101 -4.64 -9.92 -18.23
CA LEU A 101 -5.30 -10.10 -19.52
C LEU A 101 -6.73 -9.54 -19.52
N VAL A 102 -7.53 -9.87 -18.50
CA VAL A 102 -8.91 -9.39 -18.37
C VAL A 102 -8.93 -7.89 -18.12
N TYR A 103 -8.01 -7.37 -17.30
CA TYR A 103 -7.86 -5.93 -17.09
C TYR A 103 -7.59 -5.20 -18.41
N GLY A 104 -6.58 -5.63 -19.18
CA GLY A 104 -6.26 -4.99 -20.47
C GLY A 104 -7.37 -5.09 -21.52
N LYS A 105 -8.19 -6.16 -21.47
CA LYS A 105 -9.38 -6.32 -22.33
C LYS A 105 -10.56 -5.43 -21.93
N THR A 106 -10.57 -4.90 -20.71
CA THR A 106 -11.71 -4.14 -20.16
C THR A 106 -11.35 -2.71 -19.78
N GLU A 107 -10.09 -2.31 -19.92
CA GLU A 107 -9.57 -0.98 -19.56
C GLU A 107 -10.22 0.16 -20.38
N HIS A 108 -10.57 -0.08 -21.64
CA HIS A 108 -11.23 0.92 -22.49
C HIS A 108 -12.71 1.13 -22.15
N ILE A 109 -13.29 0.28 -21.31
CA ILE A 109 -14.71 0.35 -20.96
C ILE A 109 -14.91 1.51 -19.97
N PRO A 110 -15.77 2.51 -20.29
CA PRO A 110 -15.97 3.67 -19.44
C PRO A 110 -16.49 3.31 -18.04
N MET A 111 -16.03 4.03 -17.02
CA MET A 111 -16.43 3.82 -15.63
C MET A 111 -17.15 5.05 -15.07
N LEU A 112 -17.86 4.87 -13.95
CA LEU A 112 -18.46 5.96 -13.16
C LEU A 112 -19.30 6.95 -14.00
N ASP A 113 -18.90 8.22 -14.07
CA ASP A 113 -19.68 9.28 -14.72
C ASP A 113 -19.64 9.17 -16.25
N ASP A 114 -18.54 8.67 -16.83
CA ASP A 114 -18.45 8.41 -18.27
C ASP A 114 -19.44 7.32 -18.66
N TRP A 115 -19.57 6.26 -17.84
CA TRP A 115 -20.60 5.23 -18.03
C TRP A 115 -22.01 5.82 -18.04
N LYS A 116 -22.31 6.76 -17.14
CA LYS A 116 -23.65 7.39 -17.06
C LYS A 116 -23.97 8.16 -18.35
N SER A 117 -22.99 8.82 -18.94
CA SER A 117 -23.14 9.62 -20.17
C SER A 117 -23.35 8.81 -21.45
N LEU A 118 -23.08 7.50 -21.41
CA LEU A 118 -23.28 6.61 -22.57
C LEU A 118 -24.76 6.45 -22.93
N SER A 119 -25.02 6.35 -24.23
CA SER A 119 -26.33 5.96 -24.75
C SER A 119 -26.66 4.51 -24.38
N SER A 120 -27.94 4.15 -24.38
CA SER A 120 -28.39 2.77 -24.10
C SER A 120 -27.79 1.75 -25.06
N GLU A 121 -27.55 2.12 -26.32
CA GLU A 121 -26.92 1.24 -27.31
C GLU A 121 -25.44 0.99 -26.97
N GLN A 122 -24.70 2.04 -26.57
CA GLN A 122 -23.30 1.93 -26.16
C GLN A 122 -23.15 1.07 -24.90
N LYS A 123 -24.00 1.31 -23.89
CA LYS A 123 -24.02 0.49 -22.66
C LYS A 123 -24.24 -0.98 -22.97
N ARG A 124 -25.18 -1.30 -23.86
CA ARG A 124 -25.45 -2.67 -24.29
C ARG A 124 -24.24 -3.31 -24.98
N LYS A 125 -23.54 -2.58 -25.85
CA LYS A 125 -22.32 -3.08 -26.52
C LYS A 125 -21.23 -3.43 -25.51
N TYR A 126 -20.95 -2.54 -24.55
CA TYR A 126 -19.95 -2.81 -23.51
C TYR A 126 -20.37 -3.93 -22.55
N GLN A 127 -21.66 -4.06 -22.22
CA GLN A 127 -22.14 -5.19 -21.42
C GLN A 127 -21.93 -6.53 -22.14
N GLN A 128 -22.21 -6.59 -23.44
CA GLN A 128 -21.96 -7.79 -24.25
C GLN A 128 -20.47 -8.13 -24.31
N GLU A 129 -19.62 -7.10 -24.44
CA GLU A 129 -18.17 -7.28 -24.43
C GLU A 129 -17.67 -7.81 -23.07
N LEU A 130 -18.12 -7.22 -21.96
CA LEU A 130 -17.83 -7.69 -20.61
C LEU A 130 -18.25 -9.16 -20.43
N GLU A 131 -19.49 -9.48 -20.77
CA GLU A 131 -20.02 -10.84 -20.64
C GLU A 131 -19.23 -11.85 -21.48
N ALA A 132 -18.82 -11.48 -22.70
CA ALA A 132 -18.00 -12.34 -23.55
C ALA A 132 -16.60 -12.58 -22.95
N VAL A 133 -15.96 -11.55 -22.41
CA VAL A 133 -14.65 -11.67 -21.74
C VAL A 133 -14.78 -12.53 -20.48
N GLU A 134 -15.82 -12.31 -19.67
CA GLU A 134 -16.08 -13.08 -18.46
C GLU A 134 -16.29 -14.56 -18.78
N GLN A 135 -17.14 -14.89 -19.76
CA GLN A 135 -17.39 -16.26 -20.17
C GLN A 135 -16.13 -16.94 -20.73
N GLN A 136 -15.36 -16.23 -21.56
CA GLN A 136 -14.14 -16.77 -22.17
C GLN A 136 -13.07 -17.13 -21.13
N HIS A 137 -12.97 -16.35 -20.05
CA HIS A 137 -11.89 -16.49 -19.07
C HIS A 137 -12.38 -17.01 -17.71
N ALA A 138 -13.64 -17.41 -17.58
CA ALA A 138 -14.27 -17.70 -16.29
C ALA A 138 -13.53 -18.74 -15.44
N GLU A 139 -13.11 -19.85 -16.05
CA GLU A 139 -12.39 -20.92 -15.34
C GLU A 139 -11.02 -20.45 -14.86
N ALA A 140 -10.28 -19.75 -15.73
CA ALA A 140 -8.96 -19.21 -15.39
C ALA A 140 -9.04 -18.16 -14.28
N ILE A 141 -10.05 -17.27 -14.32
CA ILE A 141 -10.30 -16.28 -13.27
C ILE A 141 -10.59 -16.97 -11.93
N ARG A 142 -11.47 -17.99 -11.92
CA ARG A 142 -11.78 -18.74 -10.70
C ARG A 142 -10.56 -19.50 -10.17
N ALA A 143 -9.73 -20.06 -11.05
CA ALA A 143 -8.48 -20.71 -10.65
C ALA A 143 -7.50 -19.70 -10.00
N ALA A 144 -7.34 -18.52 -10.60
CA ALA A 144 -6.53 -17.44 -10.04
C ALA A 144 -7.07 -16.96 -8.69
N ALA A 145 -8.38 -16.75 -8.57
CA ALA A 145 -9.02 -16.38 -7.31
C ALA A 145 -8.84 -17.44 -6.22
N LYS A 146 -8.96 -18.73 -6.57
CA LYS A 146 -8.68 -19.82 -5.63
C LYS A 146 -7.24 -19.81 -5.14
N LEU A 147 -6.29 -19.62 -6.05
CA LEU A 147 -4.89 -19.49 -5.71
C LEU A 147 -4.65 -18.32 -4.74
N LEU A 148 -5.16 -17.13 -5.06
CA LEU A 148 -4.98 -15.93 -4.25
C LEU A 148 -5.63 -16.04 -2.87
N ARG A 149 -6.81 -16.67 -2.76
CA ARG A 149 -7.47 -16.92 -1.47
C ARG A 149 -6.58 -17.73 -0.53
N ASP A 150 -5.95 -18.78 -1.07
CA ASP A 150 -5.15 -19.74 -0.30
C ASP A 150 -3.65 -19.35 -0.26
N TYR A 151 -3.26 -18.26 -0.92
CA TYR A 151 -1.87 -17.85 -1.04
C TYR A 151 -1.31 -17.37 0.31
N PRO A 152 -0.11 -17.84 0.72
CA PRO A 152 0.50 -17.48 2.00
C PRO A 152 1.23 -16.12 1.90
N PHE A 153 0.48 -15.03 1.72
CA PHE A 153 1.04 -13.67 1.61
C PHE A 153 1.89 -13.28 2.82
N GLU A 154 1.64 -13.84 3.99
CA GLU A 154 2.40 -13.60 5.22
C GLU A 154 3.86 -14.05 5.12
N GLN A 155 4.13 -15.07 4.28
CA GLN A 155 5.47 -15.64 4.10
C GLN A 155 6.28 -14.92 3.01
N MET A 156 5.65 -14.01 2.27
CA MET A 156 6.30 -13.19 1.25
C MET A 156 7.20 -12.15 1.94
N ALA A 157 8.47 -12.52 2.11
CA ALA A 157 9.53 -11.63 2.60
C ALA A 157 9.88 -10.58 1.54
N HIS A 158 10.27 -9.39 2.00
CA HIS A 158 10.69 -8.24 1.19
C HIS A 158 11.94 -8.53 0.37
#